data_AF-Q47GB8-F1
#
_entry.id   AF-Q47GB8-F1
#
_cell.length_a   1.000
_cell.length_b   1.000
_cell.length_c   1.000
_cell.angle_alpha   90.00
_cell.angle_beta   90.00
_cell.angle_gamma   90.00
#
_symmetry.space_group_name_H-M   'P 1'
#
loop_
_entity.id
_entity.type
_entity.pdbx_description
1 polymer ?
#
loop_
_entity_poly.entity_id
_entity_poly.type
_entity_poly.pdbx_seq_one_letter_code
_entity_poly.pdbx_strand_id
1 'polypeptide(L)'
;MSAPKTFWRLHIESDAAYRTMIETSTAIPPDKEFMLKATRGHGICLASYDHGTGTGLVRAMGIVTGSEGDRLRVTWRETSVVLKPNGSGQQFWMSRPYFAFAKTVVERYRLAEQFAALFHASPIPPKTTGASMPGDICRDTESGGYVYLIKSEYGYKIGKTKNMKQRTQLFGVKLPFQIEIAGYGWFDDYSAAEIEYHRRYAHKRLNGEWFNLSESDVLAISREMQS
;
A
#
# COMPACT_ATOMS: atom_id res chain seq x y z
N MET A 1 -6.24 8.00 17.04
CA MET A 1 -5.75 9.27 16.45
C MET A 1 -6.71 9.71 15.36
N SER A 2 -7.10 11.00 15.29
CA SER A 2 -7.93 11.51 14.17
C SER A 2 -7.20 11.35 12.84
N ALA A 3 -7.92 11.10 11.75
CA ALA A 3 -7.34 11.03 10.41
C ALA A 3 -6.70 12.39 10.03
N PRO A 4 -5.55 12.39 9.33
CA PRO A 4 -4.92 13.62 8.86
C PRO A 4 -5.83 14.39 7.90
N LYS A 5 -5.82 15.72 8.02
CA LYS A 5 -6.54 16.63 7.10
C LYS A 5 -5.64 17.18 5.98
N THR A 6 -4.34 17.24 6.25
CA THR A 6 -3.32 17.73 5.31
C THR A 6 -2.33 16.63 5.04
N PHE A 7 -1.96 16.46 3.76
CA PHE A 7 -1.04 15.43 3.30
C PHE A 7 0.11 16.07 2.53
N TRP A 8 1.32 15.69 2.87
CA TRP A 8 2.55 16.17 2.27
C TRP A 8 3.19 15.07 1.45
N ARG A 9 3.77 15.42 0.31
CA ARG A 9 4.81 14.62 -0.31
C ARG A 9 6.15 15.14 0.19
N LEU A 10 7.00 14.24 0.67
CA LEU A 10 8.41 14.51 0.97
C LEU A 10 9.30 13.61 0.08
N HIS A 11 10.26 14.22 -0.60
CA HIS A 11 11.20 13.53 -1.47
C HIS A 11 12.12 12.60 -0.68
N ILE A 12 12.43 11.44 -1.26
CA ILE A 12 13.47 10.55 -0.76
C ILE A 12 14.72 10.80 -1.60
N GLU A 13 15.73 11.43 -0.99
CA GLU A 13 17.01 11.73 -1.67
C GLU A 13 17.84 10.47 -1.92
N SER A 14 17.84 9.53 -0.96
CA SER A 14 18.62 8.28 -1.05
C SER A 14 18.01 7.17 -0.20
N ASP A 15 18.42 5.93 -0.46
CA ASP A 15 18.05 4.77 0.37
C ASP A 15 18.56 4.88 1.81
N ALA A 16 19.74 5.47 2.00
CA ALA A 16 20.30 5.70 3.34
C ALA A 16 19.44 6.70 4.13
N ALA A 17 19.01 7.79 3.48
CA ALA A 17 18.11 8.78 4.08
C ALA A 17 16.75 8.15 4.43
N TYR A 18 16.20 7.33 3.53
CA TYR A 18 14.96 6.57 3.79
C TYR A 18 15.10 5.70 5.06
N ARG A 19 16.11 4.82 5.12
CA ARG A 19 16.30 3.91 6.26
C ARG A 19 16.46 4.68 7.56
N THR A 20 17.27 5.73 7.55
CA THR A 20 17.46 6.61 8.72
C THR A 20 16.13 7.18 9.22
N MET A 21 15.27 7.68 8.32
CA MET A 21 13.96 8.23 8.70
C MET A 21 13.03 7.18 9.33
N ILE A 22 13.02 5.97 8.78
CA ILE A 22 12.20 4.86 9.31
C ILE A 22 12.73 4.42 10.69
N GLU A 23 14.01 4.10 10.78
CA GLU A 23 14.65 3.57 12.00
C GLU A 23 14.56 4.55 13.17
N THR A 24 14.79 5.84 12.91
CA THR A 24 14.73 6.88 13.96
C THR A 24 13.32 7.39 14.22
N SER A 25 12.32 6.96 13.45
CA SER A 25 10.95 7.50 13.52
C SER A 25 10.91 9.04 13.40
N THR A 26 11.76 9.58 12.52
CA THR A 26 11.83 11.02 12.21
C THR A 26 11.71 11.28 10.72
N ALA A 27 11.24 12.46 10.33
CA ALA A 27 11.40 12.98 8.97
C ALA A 27 12.56 13.97 8.95
N ILE A 28 13.39 13.89 7.92
CA ILE A 28 14.45 14.87 7.62
C ILE A 28 13.82 15.98 6.77
N PRO A 29 13.65 17.19 7.31
CA PRO A 29 13.10 18.31 6.56
C PRO A 29 14.11 18.82 5.52
N PRO A 30 13.67 19.17 4.30
CA PRO A 30 14.58 19.78 3.32
C PRO A 30 14.98 21.20 3.70
N ASP A 31 14.10 21.93 4.39
CA ASP A 31 14.34 23.29 4.86
C ASP A 31 13.52 23.62 6.14
N LYS A 32 13.80 24.78 6.74
CA LYS A 32 13.08 25.29 7.93
C LYS A 32 11.62 25.64 7.62
N GLU A 33 11.28 25.93 6.36
CA GLU A 33 9.92 26.29 5.97
C GLU A 33 9.00 25.06 6.03
N PHE A 34 9.49 23.89 5.61
CA PHE A 34 8.78 22.63 5.75
C PHE A 34 8.51 22.30 7.21
N MET A 35 9.49 22.51 8.09
CA MET A 35 9.33 22.32 9.55
C MET A 35 8.19 23.16 10.12
N LEU A 36 8.03 24.41 9.67
CA LEU A 36 6.95 25.29 10.13
C LEU A 36 5.58 24.87 9.58
N LYS A 37 5.54 24.31 8.36
CA LYS A 37 4.30 23.93 7.67
C LYS A 37 3.78 22.54 8.05
N ALA A 38 4.67 21.58 8.28
CA ALA A 38 4.34 20.19 8.58
C ALA A 38 4.13 19.98 10.09
N THR A 39 2.93 20.31 10.57
CA THR A 39 2.58 20.26 12.00
C THR A 39 1.97 18.92 12.43
N ARG A 40 1.82 18.74 13.75
CA ARG A 40 1.26 17.53 14.38
C ARG A 40 -0.12 17.17 13.79
N GLY A 41 -0.29 15.90 13.45
CA GLY A 41 -1.50 15.35 12.84
C GLY A 41 -1.53 15.42 11.32
N HIS A 42 -0.55 16.06 10.67
CA HIS A 42 -0.39 15.99 9.21
C HIS A 42 0.14 14.63 8.78
N GLY A 43 -0.27 14.19 7.59
CA GLY A 43 0.23 12.98 6.94
C GLY A 43 1.41 13.32 6.02
N ILE A 44 2.43 12.46 6.00
CA ILE A 44 3.58 12.56 5.10
C ILE A 44 3.67 11.28 4.27
N CYS A 45 3.71 11.44 2.95
CA CYS A 45 4.08 10.40 2.00
C CYS A 45 5.56 10.58 1.66
N LEU A 46 6.41 9.65 2.11
CA LEU A 46 7.80 9.56 1.68
C LEU A 46 7.83 8.93 0.28
N ALA A 47 8.19 9.72 -0.73
CA ALA A 47 8.04 9.30 -2.10
C ALA A 47 9.12 9.85 -3.06
N SER A 48 9.64 8.98 -3.93
CA SER A 48 10.47 9.36 -5.07
C SER A 48 9.61 9.55 -6.32
N TYR A 49 10.18 10.20 -7.33
CA TYR A 49 9.56 10.32 -8.65
C TYR A 49 10.35 9.45 -9.64
N ASP A 50 9.62 8.65 -10.40
CA ASP A 50 10.16 7.83 -11.48
C ASP A 50 9.92 8.56 -12.81
N HIS A 51 11.02 9.04 -13.39
CA HIS A 51 11.01 9.76 -14.66
C HIS A 51 10.66 8.87 -15.86
N GLY A 52 10.93 7.57 -15.80
CA GLY A 52 10.63 6.64 -16.88
C GLY A 52 9.14 6.37 -17.00
N THR A 53 8.46 6.18 -15.86
CA THR A 53 7.01 5.90 -15.83
C THR A 53 6.15 7.15 -15.61
N GLY A 54 6.78 8.26 -15.23
CA GLY A 54 6.10 9.50 -14.90
C GLY A 54 5.29 9.41 -13.59
N THR A 55 5.65 8.50 -12.69
CA THR A 55 4.89 8.19 -11.47
C THR A 55 5.64 8.52 -10.18
N GLY A 56 4.90 8.72 -9.10
CA GLY A 56 5.44 8.88 -7.75
C GLY A 56 5.37 7.58 -6.97
N LEU A 57 6.52 7.04 -6.54
CA LEU A 57 6.58 5.84 -5.72
C LEU A 57 6.66 6.22 -4.24
N VAL A 58 5.58 5.99 -3.51
CA VAL A 58 5.52 6.12 -2.05
C VAL A 58 6.05 4.85 -1.42
N ARG A 59 7.05 4.98 -0.54
CA ARG A 59 7.70 3.87 0.19
C ARG A 59 7.30 3.79 1.65
N ALA A 60 6.82 4.91 2.20
CA ALA A 60 6.24 4.94 3.53
C ALA A 60 5.23 6.08 3.67
N MET A 61 4.25 5.87 4.54
CA MET A 61 3.33 6.91 4.98
C MET A 61 3.53 7.14 6.48
N GLY A 62 3.38 8.38 6.94
CA GLY A 62 3.68 8.74 8.32
C GLY A 62 2.78 9.83 8.88
N ILE A 63 2.45 9.75 10.17
CA ILE A 63 1.70 10.80 10.86
C ILE A 63 2.67 11.60 11.75
N VAL A 64 2.73 12.91 11.56
CA VAL A 64 3.55 13.80 12.39
C VAL A 64 3.00 13.80 13.82
N THR A 65 3.84 13.44 14.78
CA THR A 65 3.47 13.39 16.20
C THR A 65 4.07 14.53 17.01
N GLY A 66 5.13 15.16 16.51
CA GLY A 66 5.79 16.31 17.12
C GLY A 66 7.04 16.70 16.36
N SER A 67 7.94 17.41 17.03
CA SER A 67 9.29 17.75 16.54
C SER A 67 10.34 17.33 17.56
N GLU A 68 11.55 17.08 17.08
CA GLU A 68 12.72 16.74 17.87
C GLU A 68 13.93 17.44 17.26
N GLY A 69 14.37 18.53 17.89
CA GLY A 69 15.42 19.38 17.34
C GLY A 69 15.06 19.95 15.97
N ASP A 70 15.88 19.65 14.97
CA ASP A 70 15.71 20.03 13.56
C ASP A 70 14.92 19.00 12.73
N ARG A 71 14.29 18.01 13.37
CA ARG A 71 13.53 16.93 12.73
C ARG A 71 12.08 16.91 13.17
N LEU A 72 11.21 16.32 12.35
CA LEU A 72 9.84 16.00 12.74
C LEU A 72 9.79 14.59 13.31
N ARG A 73 9.16 14.40 14.46
CA ARG A 73 8.83 13.07 14.97
C ARG A 73 7.63 12.54 14.20
N VAL A 74 7.78 11.36 13.60
CA VAL A 74 6.76 10.78 12.71
C VAL A 74 6.56 9.31 13.05
N THR A 75 5.30 8.90 13.19
CA THR A 75 4.96 7.48 13.25
C THR A 75 4.86 6.97 11.83
N TRP A 76 5.82 6.15 11.39
CA TRP A 76 5.87 5.60 10.03
C TRP A 76 5.12 4.26 9.91
N ARG A 77 4.63 4.00 8.69
CA ARG A 77 4.15 2.72 8.17
C ARG A 77 4.74 2.54 6.78
N GLU A 78 5.60 1.54 6.64
CA GLU A 78 6.15 1.18 5.34
C GLU A 78 5.04 0.66 4.43
N THR A 79 5.01 1.13 3.19
CA THR A 79 3.98 0.78 2.22
C THR A 79 4.48 1.06 0.81
N SER A 80 4.00 0.31 -0.18
CA SER A 80 4.34 0.53 -1.58
C SER A 80 3.11 1.00 -2.34
N VAL A 81 3.02 2.31 -2.58
CA VAL A 81 1.89 2.93 -3.29
C VAL A 81 2.40 3.78 -4.44
N VAL A 82 1.84 3.55 -5.62
CA VAL A 82 2.14 4.35 -6.81
C VAL A 82 1.08 5.44 -6.99
N LEU A 83 1.52 6.70 -7.05
CA LEU A 83 0.69 7.86 -7.34
C LEU A 83 0.99 8.35 -8.76
N LYS A 84 -0.05 8.56 -9.57
CA LYS A 84 0.11 9.02 -10.97
C LYS A 84 -0.21 10.51 -11.07
N PRO A 85 0.78 11.42 -11.03
CA PRO A 85 0.55 12.84 -11.26
C PRO A 85 0.19 13.10 -12.73
N ASN A 86 -0.64 14.13 -12.96
CA ASN A 86 -0.96 14.66 -14.29
C ASN A 86 0.03 15.78 -14.66
N GLY A 87 -0.02 16.32 -15.88
CA GLY A 87 0.99 17.25 -16.43
C GLY A 87 1.53 18.29 -15.45
N SER A 88 0.68 19.14 -14.87
CA SER A 88 1.13 20.12 -13.85
C SER A 88 1.67 19.45 -12.59
N GLY A 89 1.02 18.37 -12.13
CA GLY A 89 1.49 17.56 -11.00
C GLY A 89 2.91 17.02 -11.22
N GLN A 90 3.22 16.50 -12.40
CA GLN A 90 4.53 15.93 -12.72
C GLN A 90 5.65 16.96 -12.51
N GLN A 91 5.41 18.21 -12.90
CA GLN A 91 6.36 19.31 -12.67
C GLN A 91 6.65 19.51 -11.18
N PHE A 92 5.63 19.43 -10.30
CA PHE A 92 5.85 19.50 -8.84
C PHE A 92 6.63 18.30 -8.32
N TRP A 93 6.37 17.10 -8.82
CA TRP A 93 7.07 15.88 -8.39
C TRP A 93 8.55 15.87 -8.80
N MET A 94 8.88 16.43 -9.97
CA MET A 94 10.25 16.52 -10.48
C MET A 94 11.06 17.63 -9.81
N SER A 95 10.46 18.81 -9.62
CA SER A 95 11.21 20.03 -9.25
C SER A 95 11.26 20.32 -7.75
N ARG A 96 10.31 19.80 -6.97
CA ARG A 96 10.18 20.21 -5.56
C ARG A 96 10.65 19.13 -4.59
N PRO A 97 11.39 19.50 -3.53
CA PRO A 97 11.75 18.56 -2.47
C PRO A 97 10.53 18.14 -1.64
N TYR A 98 9.51 19.00 -1.55
CA TYR A 98 8.24 18.68 -0.92
C TYR A 98 7.09 19.53 -1.49
N PHE A 99 5.85 19.10 -1.27
CA PHE A 99 4.66 19.91 -1.46
C PHE A 99 3.46 19.32 -0.73
N ALA A 100 2.46 20.14 -0.40
CA ALA A 100 1.17 19.66 0.08
C ALA A 100 0.30 19.22 -1.10
N PHE A 101 -0.38 18.08 -0.96
CA PHE A 101 -1.37 17.66 -1.94
C PHE A 101 -2.61 18.57 -1.87
N ALA A 102 -3.08 19.04 -3.03
CA ALA A 102 -4.35 19.74 -3.12
C ALA A 102 -5.52 18.81 -2.72
N LYS A 103 -6.60 19.36 -2.16
CA LYS A 103 -7.76 18.58 -1.68
C LYS A 103 -8.33 17.63 -2.74
N THR A 104 -8.48 18.10 -3.98
CA THR A 104 -8.94 17.29 -5.12
C THR A 104 -7.98 16.13 -5.45
N VAL A 105 -6.68 16.33 -5.25
CA VAL A 105 -5.65 15.29 -5.46
C VAL A 105 -5.67 14.27 -4.33
N VAL A 106 -5.85 14.72 -3.08
CA VAL A 106 -6.04 13.86 -1.90
C VAL A 106 -7.23 12.93 -2.10
N GLU A 107 -8.36 13.46 -2.57
CA GLU A 107 -9.58 12.69 -2.88
C GLU A 107 -9.33 11.71 -4.03
N ARG A 108 -8.75 12.16 -5.14
CA ARG A 108 -8.42 11.31 -6.30
C ARG A 108 -7.49 10.15 -5.94
N TYR A 109 -6.52 10.38 -5.06
CA TYR A 109 -5.61 9.35 -4.57
C TYR A 109 -6.13 8.60 -3.34
N ARG A 110 -7.29 8.99 -2.79
CA ARG A 110 -7.89 8.41 -1.59
C ARG A 110 -6.91 8.35 -0.41
N LEU A 111 -6.06 9.37 -0.25
CA LEU A 111 -4.98 9.33 0.75
C LEU A 111 -5.53 9.21 2.17
N ALA A 112 -6.65 9.87 2.47
CA ALA A 112 -7.29 9.77 3.78
C ALA A 112 -7.65 8.31 4.15
N GLU A 113 -8.14 7.54 3.19
CA GLU A 113 -8.50 6.13 3.40
C GLU A 113 -7.26 5.24 3.52
N GLN A 114 -6.22 5.51 2.73
CA GLN A 114 -4.95 4.79 2.84
C GLN A 114 -4.29 5.01 4.20
N PHE A 115 -4.29 6.25 4.70
CA PHE A 115 -3.80 6.55 6.03
C PHE A 115 -4.67 5.93 7.12
N ALA A 116 -6.00 5.97 6.98
CA ALA A 116 -6.89 5.29 7.92
C ALA A 116 -6.58 3.78 7.97
N ALA A 117 -6.42 3.12 6.82
CA ALA A 117 -6.09 1.71 6.75
C ALA A 117 -4.75 1.37 7.44
N LEU A 118 -3.72 2.22 7.29
CA LEU A 118 -2.39 1.97 7.86
C LEU A 118 -2.29 2.30 9.36
N PHE A 119 -3.05 3.28 9.84
CA PHE A 119 -2.89 3.83 11.20
C PHE A 119 -4.09 3.57 12.13
N HIS A 120 -5.23 3.11 11.59
CA HIS A 120 -6.40 2.70 12.35
C HIS A 120 -6.61 1.18 12.36
N ALA A 121 -5.67 0.40 11.83
CA ALA A 121 -5.71 -1.06 11.92
C ALA A 121 -5.46 -1.53 13.38
N SER A 122 -6.53 -1.57 14.17
CA SER A 122 -6.80 -2.60 15.17
C SER A 122 -8.31 -2.89 15.13
N PRO A 123 -8.72 -4.17 15.27
CA PRO A 123 -9.92 -4.70 14.63
C PRO A 123 -11.17 -4.13 15.30
N ILE A 124 -12.12 -3.67 14.50
CA ILE A 124 -13.56 -3.68 14.80
C ILE A 124 -14.28 -3.33 13.47
N PRO A 125 -15.47 -3.92 13.26
CA PRO A 125 -16.02 -4.31 11.98
C PRO A 125 -16.47 -3.10 11.14
N PRO A 126 -16.85 -3.30 9.87
CA PRO A 126 -17.62 -2.31 9.14
C PRO A 126 -18.77 -1.84 10.04
N LYS A 127 -18.87 -0.52 10.24
CA LYS A 127 -20.06 0.10 10.81
C LYS A 127 -21.25 -0.24 9.92
N THR A 128 -21.92 -1.33 10.23
CA THR A 128 -23.32 -1.54 9.88
C THR A 128 -24.10 -1.23 11.16
N THR A 129 -24.93 -0.20 11.07
CA THR A 129 -25.95 0.17 12.06
C THR A 129 -26.80 -1.03 12.46
N GLY A 130 -26.93 -1.29 13.76
CA GLY A 130 -27.92 -2.23 14.31
C GLY A 130 -27.46 -2.81 15.65
N ALA A 131 -28.27 -2.65 16.70
CA ALA A 131 -27.95 -2.93 18.09
C ALA A 131 -27.96 -4.43 18.46
N SER A 132 -27.06 -4.83 19.37
CA SER A 132 -27.30 -5.57 20.65
C SER A 132 -26.18 -6.58 20.98
N MET A 133 -25.76 -6.55 22.25
CA MET A 133 -24.82 -7.45 22.94
C MET A 133 -25.52 -8.77 23.35
N PRO A 134 -24.86 -9.72 24.05
CA PRO A 134 -23.54 -10.33 23.85
C PRO A 134 -23.61 -11.88 23.91
N GLY A 135 -22.58 -12.57 23.41
CA GLY A 135 -22.29 -13.95 23.84
C GLY A 135 -21.89 -14.91 22.73
N ASP A 136 -20.83 -15.66 23.03
CA ASP A 136 -20.44 -16.96 22.50
C ASP A 136 -19.60 -17.08 21.22
N ILE A 137 -18.61 -17.95 21.42
CA ILE A 137 -17.47 -18.31 20.59
C ILE A 137 -18.01 -19.11 19.40
N CYS A 138 -17.96 -18.57 18.18
CA CYS A 138 -18.19 -19.34 16.96
C CYS A 138 -17.18 -18.95 15.88
N ARG A 139 -16.53 -19.97 15.32
CA ARG A 139 -15.62 -19.85 14.17
C ARG A 139 -16.35 -19.13 13.05
N ASP A 140 -15.85 -17.96 12.66
CA ASP A 140 -16.45 -17.13 11.61
C ASP A 140 -16.05 -17.71 10.24
N THR A 141 -16.70 -18.81 9.87
CA THR A 141 -16.64 -19.43 8.54
C THR A 141 -17.59 -18.71 7.59
N GLU A 142 -17.33 -17.45 7.27
CA GLU A 142 -17.96 -16.74 6.13
C GLU A 142 -16.97 -15.78 5.46
N SER A 143 -15.82 -16.30 5.04
CA SER A 143 -14.77 -15.53 4.35
C SER A 143 -14.57 -16.01 2.91
N GLY A 144 -15.66 -16.24 2.17
CA GLY A 144 -15.61 -16.65 0.77
C GLY A 144 -15.09 -15.53 -0.16
N GLY A 145 -14.34 -15.89 -1.20
CA GLY A 145 -13.65 -14.93 -2.08
C GLY A 145 -12.62 -15.57 -2.99
N TYR A 146 -11.90 -14.74 -3.74
CA TYR A 146 -10.99 -15.19 -4.80
C TYR A 146 -9.53 -15.12 -4.37
N VAL A 147 -8.78 -16.18 -4.65
CA VAL A 147 -7.31 -16.13 -4.68
C VAL A 147 -6.89 -16.10 -6.15
N TYR A 148 -5.92 -15.25 -6.47
CA TYR A 148 -5.42 -15.08 -7.84
C TYR A 148 -3.90 -15.14 -7.89
N LEU A 149 -3.42 -15.50 -9.07
CA LEU A 149 -2.02 -15.50 -9.46
C LEU A 149 -1.85 -14.52 -10.62
N ILE A 150 -1.01 -13.50 -10.45
CA ILE A 150 -0.60 -12.62 -11.54
C ILE A 150 0.85 -12.88 -11.91
N LYS A 151 1.13 -12.83 -13.21
CA LYS A 151 2.45 -12.88 -13.80
C LYS A 151 2.89 -11.47 -14.16
N SER A 152 4.15 -11.15 -13.86
CA SER A 152 4.85 -9.98 -14.36
C SER A 152 6.20 -10.39 -14.93
N GLU A 153 6.89 -9.46 -15.57
CA GLU A 153 8.27 -9.65 -16.04
C GLU A 153 9.27 -9.93 -14.90
N TYR A 154 8.94 -9.57 -13.65
CA TYR A 154 9.81 -9.75 -12.47
C TYR A 154 9.46 -10.97 -11.61
N GLY A 155 8.45 -11.75 -12.00
CA GLY A 155 7.97 -12.91 -11.26
C GLY A 155 6.46 -12.91 -11.02
N TYR A 156 6.01 -13.78 -10.11
CA TYR A 156 4.61 -14.05 -9.88
C TYR A 156 4.15 -13.50 -8.53
N LYS A 157 2.91 -13.01 -8.45
CA LYS A 157 2.30 -12.57 -7.19
C LYS A 157 1.04 -13.35 -6.91
N ILE A 158 0.95 -13.84 -5.68
CA ILE A 158 -0.21 -14.53 -5.14
C ILE A 158 -0.94 -13.54 -4.23
N GLY A 159 -2.22 -13.30 -4.49
CA GLY A 159 -3.01 -12.42 -3.64
C GLY A 159 -4.48 -12.81 -3.61
N LYS A 160 -5.23 -12.15 -2.73
CA LYS A 160 -6.65 -12.42 -2.49
C LYS A 160 -7.53 -11.19 -2.70
N THR A 161 -8.77 -11.39 -3.10
CA THR A 161 -9.78 -10.34 -3.28
C THR A 161 -11.19 -10.89 -3.15
N LYS A 162 -12.12 -10.09 -2.61
CA LYS A 162 -13.55 -10.43 -2.65
C LYS A 162 -14.19 -10.13 -4.00
N ASN A 163 -13.58 -9.25 -4.82
CA ASN A 163 -14.12 -8.85 -6.11
C ASN A 163 -13.03 -8.91 -7.18
N MET A 164 -13.06 -9.97 -8.00
CA MET A 164 -12.05 -10.19 -9.05
C MET A 164 -12.20 -9.19 -10.20
N LYS A 165 -13.42 -8.82 -10.61
CA LYS A 165 -13.65 -7.86 -11.71
C LYS A 165 -13.05 -6.49 -11.41
N GLN A 166 -13.29 -5.96 -10.21
CA GLN A 166 -12.68 -4.70 -9.78
C GLN A 166 -11.17 -4.82 -9.66
N ARG A 167 -10.66 -5.98 -9.22
CA ARG A 167 -9.22 -6.22 -9.05
C ARG A 167 -8.47 -6.31 -10.39
N THR A 168 -9.02 -7.01 -11.38
CA THR A 168 -8.49 -7.11 -12.75
C THR A 168 -8.44 -5.75 -13.45
N GLN A 169 -9.47 -4.92 -13.27
CA GLN A 169 -9.45 -3.54 -13.78
C GLN A 169 -8.41 -2.68 -13.05
N LEU A 170 -8.27 -2.85 -11.73
CA LEU A 170 -7.25 -2.14 -10.93
C LEU A 170 -5.83 -2.46 -11.40
N PHE A 171 -5.63 -3.70 -11.84
CA PHE A 171 -4.37 -4.25 -12.32
C PHE A 171 -3.94 -3.67 -13.68
N GLY A 172 -4.83 -3.69 -14.68
CA GLY A 172 -4.53 -3.13 -16.00
C GLY A 172 -4.31 -1.61 -16.01
N VAL A 173 -4.91 -0.89 -15.06
CA VAL A 173 -4.86 0.58 -15.03
C VAL A 173 -3.69 1.13 -14.19
N LYS A 174 -3.15 0.37 -13.22
CA LYS A 174 -2.17 0.89 -12.24
C LYS A 174 -0.72 0.49 -12.46
N LEU A 175 -0.40 -0.64 -13.09
CA LEU A 175 0.98 -1.09 -13.22
C LEU A 175 1.61 -0.61 -14.54
N PRO A 176 2.89 -0.17 -14.53
CA PRO A 176 3.59 0.29 -15.74
C PRO A 176 4.15 -0.85 -16.60
N PHE A 177 4.02 -2.09 -16.15
CA PHE A 177 4.38 -3.31 -16.87
C PHE A 177 3.13 -4.15 -17.12
N GLN A 178 3.12 -4.92 -18.21
CA GLN A 178 2.01 -5.82 -18.48
C GLN A 178 1.95 -6.88 -17.40
N ILE A 179 0.80 -6.97 -16.73
CA ILE A 179 0.49 -8.08 -15.84
C ILE A 179 -0.59 -8.94 -16.45
N GLU A 180 -0.32 -10.23 -16.44
CA GLU A 180 -1.22 -11.26 -16.95
C GLU A 180 -1.80 -12.02 -15.76
N ILE A 181 -3.11 -12.26 -15.76
CA ILE A 181 -3.72 -13.13 -14.75
C ILE A 181 -3.46 -14.55 -15.19
N ALA A 182 -2.49 -15.21 -14.55
CA ALA A 182 -2.14 -16.60 -14.83
C ALA A 182 -3.18 -17.60 -14.30
N GLY A 183 -3.96 -17.20 -13.29
CA GLY A 183 -5.05 -18.00 -12.74
C GLY A 183 -5.78 -17.29 -11.60
N TYR A 184 -7.03 -17.70 -11.34
CA TYR A 184 -7.77 -17.32 -10.14
C TYR A 184 -8.85 -18.35 -9.84
N GLY A 185 -9.20 -18.49 -8.56
CA GLY A 185 -10.17 -19.47 -8.06
C GLY A 185 -10.98 -18.92 -6.90
N TRP A 186 -12.22 -19.39 -6.75
CA TRP A 186 -13.05 -19.09 -5.58
C TRP A 186 -12.75 -20.09 -4.46
N PHE A 187 -12.63 -19.60 -3.24
CA PHE A 187 -12.42 -20.39 -2.04
C PHE A 187 -13.38 -19.93 -0.97
N ASP A 188 -13.98 -20.88 -0.24
CA ASP A 188 -14.85 -20.59 0.89
C ASP A 188 -14.10 -19.94 2.06
N ASP A 189 -12.80 -20.23 2.16
CA ASP A 189 -11.84 -19.49 2.98
C ASP A 189 -10.62 -19.07 2.13
N TYR A 190 -10.74 -17.96 1.43
CA TYR A 190 -9.66 -17.42 0.60
C TYR A 190 -8.45 -16.97 1.44
N SER A 191 -8.63 -16.72 2.74
CA SER A 191 -7.54 -16.30 3.61
C SER A 191 -6.67 -17.49 4.00
N ALA A 192 -7.28 -18.62 4.36
CA ALA A 192 -6.55 -19.87 4.58
C ALA A 192 -5.86 -20.35 3.30
N ALA A 193 -6.55 -20.30 2.15
CA ALA A 193 -5.97 -20.69 0.86
C ALA A 193 -4.74 -19.84 0.49
N GLU A 194 -4.81 -18.52 0.62
CA GLU A 194 -3.66 -17.64 0.35
C GLU A 194 -2.47 -17.92 1.28
N ILE A 195 -2.73 -18.09 2.59
CA ILE A 195 -1.69 -18.41 3.57
C ILE A 195 -1.00 -19.74 3.21
N GLU A 196 -1.77 -20.76 2.83
CA GLU A 196 -1.23 -22.06 2.45
C GLU A 196 -0.36 -21.95 1.19
N TYR A 197 -0.78 -21.18 0.18
CA TYR A 197 0.05 -20.93 -1.00
C TYR A 197 1.33 -20.15 -0.66
N HIS A 198 1.24 -19.11 0.18
CA HIS A 198 2.41 -18.36 0.65
C HIS A 198 3.38 -19.25 1.43
N ARG A 199 2.87 -20.18 2.23
CA ARG A 199 3.67 -21.15 3.00
C ARG A 199 4.32 -22.18 2.09
N ARG A 200 3.56 -22.76 1.15
CA ARG A 200 4.03 -23.76 0.20
C ARG A 200 5.18 -23.23 -0.67
N TYR A 201 5.08 -21.98 -1.12
CA TYR A 201 6.09 -21.33 -1.97
C TYR A 201 7.02 -20.37 -1.23
N ALA A 202 7.05 -20.43 0.11
CA ALA A 202 7.91 -19.55 0.92
C ALA A 202 9.40 -19.64 0.52
N HIS A 203 9.86 -20.82 0.11
CA HIS A 203 11.22 -21.07 -0.35
C HIS A 203 11.56 -20.42 -1.71
N LYS A 204 10.55 -19.95 -2.47
CA LYS A 204 10.68 -19.23 -3.74
C LYS A 204 10.27 -17.76 -3.63
N ARG A 205 10.09 -17.25 -2.41
CA ARG A 205 9.65 -15.86 -2.16
C ARG A 205 10.76 -14.87 -2.48
N LEU A 206 10.46 -13.88 -3.31
CA LEU A 206 11.38 -12.81 -3.70
C LEU A 206 11.33 -11.66 -2.69
N ASN A 207 10.27 -10.84 -2.76
CA ASN A 207 10.06 -9.68 -1.88
C ASN A 207 8.56 -9.46 -1.66
N GLY A 208 8.14 -9.28 -0.40
CA GLY A 208 6.73 -9.07 -0.09
C GLY A 208 5.88 -10.27 -0.54
N GLU A 209 4.89 -10.06 -1.41
CA GLU A 209 4.01 -11.13 -1.92
C GLU A 209 4.42 -11.66 -3.31
N TRP A 210 5.67 -11.40 -3.72
CA TRP A 210 6.22 -11.85 -5.01
C TRP A 210 7.05 -13.11 -4.85
N PHE A 211 6.96 -14.01 -5.82
CA PHE A 211 7.55 -15.34 -5.85
C PHE A 211 8.19 -15.62 -7.21
N ASN A 212 9.33 -16.29 -7.18
CA ASN A 212 10.00 -16.82 -8.36
C ASN A 212 9.49 -18.25 -8.66
N LEU A 213 8.26 -18.34 -9.15
CA LEU A 213 7.62 -19.61 -9.49
C LEU A 213 8.08 -20.11 -10.87
N SER A 214 8.33 -21.41 -11.00
CA SER A 214 8.56 -22.04 -12.31
C SER A 214 7.23 -22.27 -13.03
N GLU A 215 7.28 -22.49 -14.36
CA GLU A 215 6.07 -22.79 -15.14
C GLU A 215 5.31 -24.02 -14.60
N SER A 216 6.02 -25.02 -14.09
CA SER A 216 5.41 -26.18 -13.41
C SER A 216 4.65 -25.81 -12.14
N ASP A 217 5.16 -24.88 -11.33
CA ASP A 217 4.46 -24.40 -10.13
C ASP A 217 3.20 -23.63 -10.50
N VAL A 218 3.30 -22.77 -11.52
CA VAL A 218 2.18 -21.96 -12.02
C VAL A 218 1.06 -22.86 -12.53
N LEU A 219 1.39 -23.90 -13.30
CA LEU A 219 0.41 -24.87 -13.78
C LEU A 219 -0.26 -25.63 -12.64
N ALA A 220 0.48 -26.00 -11.59
CA ALA A 220 -0.06 -26.67 -10.42
C ALA A 220 -1.05 -25.76 -9.67
N ILE A 221 -0.65 -24.52 -9.38
CA ILE A 221 -1.50 -23.53 -8.70
C ILE A 221 -2.75 -23.22 -9.54
N SER A 222 -2.58 -22.96 -10.84
CA SER A 222 -3.71 -22.64 -11.71
C SER A 222 -4.69 -23.79 -11.84
N ARG A 223 -4.22 -25.06 -11.82
CA ARG A 223 -5.09 -26.24 -11.81
C ARG A 223 -5.88 -26.35 -10.50
N GLU A 224 -5.22 -26.13 -9.36
CA GLU A 224 -5.86 -26.14 -8.04
C GLU A 224 -6.90 -25.01 -7.91
N MET A 225 -6.63 -23.83 -8.48
CA MET A 225 -7.57 -22.71 -8.49
C MET A 225 -8.79 -22.93 -9.40
N GLN A 226 -8.74 -23.88 -10.32
CA GLN A 226 -9.85 -24.22 -11.24
C GLN A 226 -10.63 -25.47 -10.82
N SER A 227 -10.22 -26.14 -9.73
CA SER A 227 -10.86 -27.34 -9.18
C SER A 227 -11.91 -26.96 -8.14
#